data_AF-A0A842QSG0-F1
#
_entry.id   AF-A0A842QSG0-F1
#
_cell.length_a   1.000
_cell.length_b   1.000
_cell.length_c   1.000
_cell.angle_alpha   90.00
_cell.angle_beta   90.00
_cell.angle_gamma   90.00
#
_symmetry.space_group_name_H-M   'P 1'
#
loop_
_entity.id
_entity.type
_entity.pdbx_description
1 polymer ?
#
loop_
_entity_poly.entity_id
_entity_poly.type
_entity_poly.pdbx_seq_one_letter_code
_entity_poly.pdbx_strand_id
1 'polypeptide(L)'
;MQSRIPVSKPLALVVIGLIIGVSLGLGSGYAVFYPDMVNERSKTVEERISDIEDNVSALDSKLSSVNESINVIDENLEGILVLTDVVDRISDRVSALENGQINLNSDLNTIEDELAQLKTDLNSLEGSWSDMTQSFSDLETAYNSVNNELEEIQTLVRENDGVRLLTAHLANPSSDFEQSIAEDVFDVLIEEEQKFEEWVNLYGENTAKILLKQEIDAMAGSLVWNPTANTEVGKDSYQVKMETYFTMEFRPAKVTVNNMHMEVKATVDIDTGAINGLQVTLLEII
;
A
#
# COMPACT_ATOMS: atom_id res chain seq x y z
N MET A 1 129.85 -121.41 10.59
CA MET A 1 129.64 -121.26 9.14
C MET A 1 129.63 -119.77 8.81
N GLN A 2 130.62 -119.33 8.06
CA GLN A 2 130.72 -117.98 7.53
C GLN A 2 129.65 -117.76 6.46
N SER A 3 128.95 -116.63 6.49
CA SER A 3 128.41 -115.98 5.30
C SER A 3 128.52 -114.47 5.49
N ARG A 4 129.63 -113.91 5.02
CA ARG A 4 129.80 -112.47 4.82
C ARG A 4 129.24 -112.15 3.45
N ILE A 5 128.16 -111.38 3.37
CA ILE A 5 127.71 -110.76 2.12
C ILE A 5 128.22 -109.31 2.09
N PRO A 6 128.95 -108.89 1.05
CA PRO A 6 129.62 -107.60 0.99
C PRO A 6 128.65 -106.47 0.59
N VAL A 7 128.64 -105.41 1.38
CA VAL A 7 127.98 -104.14 1.05
C VAL A 7 128.83 -103.40 0.01
N SER A 8 128.27 -103.22 -1.19
CA SER A 8 128.85 -102.44 -2.29
C SER A 8 128.97 -100.96 -1.87
N LYS A 9 130.19 -100.53 -1.54
CA LYS A 9 130.57 -99.17 -1.14
C LYS A 9 130.06 -98.02 -2.05
N PRO A 10 129.80 -98.17 -3.37
CA PRO A 10 129.25 -97.07 -4.17
C PRO A 10 127.77 -96.74 -3.90
N LEU A 11 126.94 -97.67 -3.42
CA LEU A 11 125.48 -97.45 -3.29
C LEU A 11 125.09 -96.62 -2.05
N ALA A 12 125.85 -96.73 -0.95
CA ALA A 12 125.62 -95.93 0.26
C ALA A 12 125.94 -94.44 0.04
N LEU A 13 126.91 -94.13 -0.83
CA LEU A 13 127.29 -92.76 -1.16
C LEU A 13 126.23 -92.03 -1.99
N VAL A 14 125.50 -92.75 -2.86
CA VAL A 14 124.42 -92.15 -3.67
C VAL A 14 123.22 -91.76 -2.79
N VAL A 15 122.85 -92.59 -1.81
CA VAL A 15 121.74 -92.28 -0.90
C VAL A 15 122.07 -91.10 0.02
N ILE A 16 123.30 -91.03 0.53
CA ILE A 16 123.77 -89.90 1.34
C ILE A 16 123.86 -88.63 0.48
N GLY A 17 124.31 -88.73 -0.77
CA GLY A 17 124.32 -87.61 -1.72
C GLY A 17 122.92 -87.06 -2.04
N LEU A 18 121.92 -87.93 -2.16
CA LEU A 18 120.53 -87.53 -2.47
C LEU A 18 119.83 -86.90 -1.25
N ILE A 19 120.08 -87.39 -0.03
CA ILE A 19 119.52 -86.82 1.20
C ILE A 19 120.17 -85.46 1.53
N ILE A 20 121.47 -85.29 1.30
CA ILE A 20 122.16 -84.00 1.50
C ILE A 20 121.75 -83.00 0.41
N GLY A 21 121.54 -83.44 -0.83
CA GLY A 21 121.05 -82.59 -1.92
C GLY A 21 119.65 -82.03 -1.67
N VAL A 22 118.73 -82.82 -1.09
CA VAL A 22 117.34 -82.38 -0.81
C VAL A 22 117.24 -81.53 0.47
N SER A 23 118.10 -81.76 1.48
CA SER A 23 118.08 -81.01 2.75
C SER A 23 118.76 -79.63 2.66
N LEU A 24 119.81 -79.48 1.85
CA LEU A 24 120.45 -78.18 1.62
C LEU A 24 119.66 -77.28 0.65
N GLY A 25 118.80 -77.85 -0.20
CA GLY A 25 117.92 -77.09 -1.09
C GLY A 25 116.68 -76.51 -0.40
N LEU A 26 116.27 -77.04 0.77
CA LEU A 26 115.03 -76.66 1.45
C LEU A 26 115.26 -75.97 2.81
N GLY A 27 116.43 -76.11 3.46
CA GLY A 27 116.69 -75.57 4.80
C GLY A 27 117.18 -74.11 4.87
N SER A 28 117.91 -73.64 3.86
CA SER A 28 118.47 -72.27 3.83
C SER A 28 117.46 -71.20 3.39
N GLY A 29 116.35 -71.61 2.77
CA GLY A 29 115.22 -70.74 2.42
C GLY A 29 114.29 -70.40 3.59
N TYR A 30 114.34 -71.13 4.70
CA TYR A 30 113.42 -70.90 5.83
C TYR A 30 114.01 -70.04 6.96
N ALA A 31 115.30 -70.18 7.27
CA ALA A 31 115.92 -69.45 8.40
C ALA A 31 116.31 -68.00 8.08
N VAL A 32 116.59 -67.70 6.81
CA VAL A 32 116.99 -66.34 6.37
C VAL A 32 115.77 -65.47 6.04
N PHE A 33 114.65 -66.07 5.62
CA PHE A 33 113.51 -65.33 5.10
C PHE A 33 112.37 -65.12 6.12
N TYR A 34 112.33 -65.86 7.23
CA TYR A 34 111.23 -65.76 8.21
C TYR A 34 111.19 -64.45 9.03
N PRO A 35 112.30 -63.95 9.60
CA PRO A 35 112.30 -62.71 10.37
C PRO A 35 111.92 -61.50 9.50
N ASP A 36 112.50 -61.42 8.29
CA ASP A 36 112.19 -60.36 7.33
C ASP A 36 110.74 -60.45 6.82
N MET A 37 110.24 -61.66 6.52
CA MET A 37 108.82 -61.85 6.17
C MET A 37 107.88 -61.47 7.31
N VAL A 38 108.23 -61.76 8.57
CA VAL A 38 107.37 -61.42 9.73
C VAL A 38 107.38 -59.92 9.97
N ASN A 39 108.53 -59.25 9.82
CA ASN A 39 108.64 -57.80 9.98
C ASN A 39 107.93 -57.04 8.85
N GLU A 40 108.04 -57.54 7.62
CA GLU A 40 107.31 -57.03 6.46
C GLU A 40 105.79 -57.23 6.62
N ARG A 41 105.36 -58.40 7.11
CA ARG A 41 103.95 -58.64 7.48
C ARG A 41 103.47 -57.73 8.62
N SER A 42 104.30 -57.48 9.63
CA SER A 42 103.96 -56.58 10.74
C SER A 42 103.76 -55.15 10.21
N LYS A 43 104.68 -54.68 9.37
CA LYS A 43 104.59 -53.38 8.71
C LYS A 43 103.33 -53.27 7.83
N THR A 44 103.02 -54.29 7.03
CA THR A 44 101.77 -54.34 6.26
C THR A 44 100.54 -54.35 7.16
N VAL A 45 100.58 -55.00 8.32
CA VAL A 45 99.48 -54.99 9.28
C VAL A 45 99.33 -53.61 9.93
N GLU A 46 100.42 -52.95 10.30
CA GLU A 46 100.43 -51.59 10.85
C GLU A 46 99.89 -50.57 9.85
N GLU A 47 100.31 -50.64 8.59
CA GLU A 47 99.77 -49.80 7.51
C GLU A 47 98.26 -50.02 7.35
N ARG A 48 97.80 -51.28 7.36
CA ARG A 48 96.37 -51.59 7.31
C ARG A 48 95.61 -51.12 8.55
N ILE A 49 96.22 -51.14 9.73
CA ILE A 49 95.62 -50.61 10.96
C ILE A 49 95.48 -49.10 10.86
N SER A 50 96.51 -48.39 10.39
CA SER A 50 96.47 -46.94 10.16
C SER A 50 95.36 -46.57 9.17
N ASP A 51 95.25 -47.28 8.05
CA ASP A 51 94.17 -47.08 7.07
C ASP A 51 92.78 -47.30 7.70
N ILE A 52 92.66 -48.30 8.60
CA ILE A 52 91.42 -48.55 9.31
C ILE A 52 91.10 -47.39 10.27
N GLU A 53 92.08 -46.87 11.02
CA GLU A 53 91.89 -45.75 11.94
C GLU A 53 91.45 -44.47 11.21
N ASP A 54 92.05 -44.19 10.05
CA ASP A 54 91.65 -43.08 9.19
C ASP A 54 90.22 -43.25 8.66
N ASN A 55 89.88 -44.47 8.22
CA ASN A 55 88.51 -44.78 7.77
C ASN A 55 87.48 -44.68 8.90
N VAL A 56 87.82 -45.13 10.11
CA VAL A 56 86.97 -45.02 11.30
C VAL A 56 86.76 -43.55 11.66
N SER A 57 87.81 -42.74 11.63
CA SER A 57 87.73 -41.29 11.91
C SER A 57 86.89 -40.55 10.86
N ALA A 58 87.01 -40.93 9.59
CA ALA A 58 86.18 -40.40 8.51
C ALA A 58 84.71 -40.82 8.67
N LEU A 59 84.45 -42.04 9.16
CA LEU A 59 83.11 -42.53 9.46
C LEU A 59 82.48 -41.77 10.63
N ASP A 60 83.23 -41.53 11.71
CA ASP A 60 82.79 -40.77 12.88
C ASP A 60 82.37 -39.33 12.51
N SER A 61 83.17 -38.68 11.66
CA SER A 61 82.84 -37.36 11.11
C SER A 61 81.54 -37.37 10.30
N LYS A 62 81.33 -38.41 9.47
CA LYS A 62 80.08 -38.57 8.71
C LYS A 62 78.89 -38.84 9.63
N LEU A 63 79.05 -39.68 10.65
CA LEU A 63 78.00 -39.97 11.63
C LEU A 63 77.60 -38.70 12.39
N SER A 64 78.55 -37.85 12.77
CA SER A 64 78.28 -36.56 13.40
C SER A 64 77.46 -35.64 12.49
N SER A 65 77.82 -35.52 11.21
CA SER A 65 77.08 -34.72 10.24
C SER A 65 75.67 -35.26 9.96
N VAL A 66 75.51 -36.59 9.92
CA VAL A 66 74.19 -37.24 9.80
C VAL A 66 73.34 -36.93 11.04
N ASN A 67 73.92 -36.99 12.23
CA ASN A 67 73.19 -36.68 13.47
C ASN A 67 72.71 -35.23 13.51
N GLU A 68 73.54 -34.27 13.07
CA GLU A 68 73.14 -32.87 12.93
C GLU A 68 72.01 -32.70 11.92
N SER A 69 72.08 -33.39 10.77
CA SER A 69 71.02 -33.38 9.76
C SER A 69 69.70 -33.96 10.30
N ILE A 70 69.77 -35.02 11.11
CA ILE A 70 68.60 -35.62 11.76
C ILE A 70 67.95 -34.62 12.71
N ASN A 71 68.73 -33.91 13.53
CA ASN A 71 68.19 -32.89 14.44
C ASN A 71 67.46 -31.77 13.67
N VAL A 72 68.04 -31.29 12.57
CA VAL A 72 67.39 -30.27 11.72
C VAL A 72 66.10 -30.81 11.09
N ILE A 73 66.07 -32.10 10.69
CA ILE A 73 64.85 -32.73 10.18
C ILE A 73 63.79 -32.80 11.28
N ASP A 74 64.15 -33.14 12.51
CA ASP A 74 63.23 -33.24 13.64
C ASP A 74 62.58 -31.88 13.96
N GLU A 75 63.38 -30.80 14.02
CA GLU A 75 62.87 -29.44 14.19
C GLU A 75 61.93 -29.01 13.05
N ASN A 76 62.25 -29.37 11.80
CA ASN A 76 61.37 -29.10 10.66
C ASN A 76 60.06 -29.89 10.74
N LEU A 77 60.09 -31.14 11.21
CA LEU A 77 58.89 -31.95 11.40
C LEU A 77 57.97 -31.36 12.48
N GLU A 78 58.54 -30.85 13.58
CA GLU A 78 57.77 -30.10 14.58
C GLU A 78 57.10 -28.86 13.98
N GLY A 79 57.83 -28.09 13.16
CA GLY A 79 57.27 -26.95 12.44
C GLY A 79 56.12 -27.31 11.50
N ILE A 80 56.22 -28.46 10.82
CA ILE A 80 55.14 -28.99 9.95
C ILE A 80 53.90 -29.34 10.76
N LEU A 81 54.05 -29.96 11.95
CA LEU A 81 52.91 -30.29 12.81
C LEU A 81 52.15 -29.04 13.28
N VAL A 82 52.86 -27.95 13.59
CA VAL A 82 52.23 -26.67 13.93
C VAL A 82 51.46 -26.09 12.74
N LEU A 83 52.01 -26.19 11.52
CA LEU A 83 51.31 -25.74 10.32
C LEU A 83 50.02 -26.55 10.06
N THR A 84 50.00 -27.84 10.38
CA THR A 84 48.77 -28.64 10.31
C THR A 84 47.67 -28.09 11.21
N ASP A 85 47.97 -27.76 12.48
CA ASP A 85 46.98 -27.13 13.38
C ASP A 85 46.48 -25.78 12.86
N VAL A 86 47.36 -24.98 12.25
CA VAL A 86 46.96 -23.71 11.61
C VAL A 86 46.02 -23.95 10.44
N VAL A 87 46.28 -24.96 9.60
CA VAL A 87 45.43 -25.32 8.46
C VAL A 87 44.06 -25.79 8.94
N ASP A 88 43.99 -26.61 9.98
CA ASP A 88 42.72 -27.09 10.55
C ASP A 88 41.88 -25.91 11.08
N ARG A 89 42.49 -24.98 11.82
CA ARG A 89 41.80 -23.76 12.29
C ARG A 89 41.33 -22.86 11.15
N ILE A 90 42.10 -22.76 10.06
CA ILE A 90 41.66 -22.03 8.87
C ILE A 90 40.44 -22.72 8.26
N SER A 91 40.47 -24.05 8.14
CA SER A 91 39.33 -24.82 7.62
C SER A 91 38.06 -24.57 8.44
N ASP A 92 38.16 -24.62 9.77
CA ASP A 92 37.03 -24.35 10.66
C ASP A 92 36.46 -22.94 10.47
N ARG A 93 37.34 -21.94 10.35
CA ARG A 93 36.94 -20.55 10.11
C ARG A 93 36.29 -20.36 8.75
N VAL A 94 36.78 -21.03 7.71
CA VAL A 94 36.19 -21.01 6.38
C VAL A 94 34.79 -21.60 6.42
N SER A 95 34.61 -22.77 7.04
CA SER A 95 33.28 -23.37 7.18
C SER A 95 32.31 -22.49 8.00
N ALA A 96 32.80 -21.79 9.04
CA ALA A 96 31.98 -20.84 9.77
C ALA A 96 31.54 -19.64 8.91
N LEU A 97 32.44 -19.12 8.06
CA LEU A 97 32.13 -18.04 7.13
C LEU A 97 31.14 -18.47 6.05
N GLU A 98 31.29 -19.67 5.49
CA GLU A 98 30.35 -20.23 4.51
C GLU A 98 28.94 -20.34 5.09
N ASN A 99 28.82 -20.87 6.31
CA ASN A 99 27.53 -20.95 7.00
C ASN A 99 26.95 -19.56 7.31
N GLY A 100 27.78 -18.61 7.73
CA GLY A 100 27.36 -17.23 7.94
C GLY A 100 26.83 -16.57 6.66
N GLN A 101 27.50 -16.81 5.52
CA GLN A 101 27.07 -16.31 4.22
C GLN A 101 25.73 -16.92 3.77
N ILE A 102 25.53 -18.22 3.99
CA ILE A 102 24.25 -18.89 3.70
C ILE A 102 23.10 -18.25 4.49
N ASN A 103 23.30 -18.00 5.79
CA ASN A 103 22.29 -17.37 6.64
C ASN A 103 21.98 -15.95 6.19
N LEU A 104 23.01 -15.13 5.92
CA LEU A 104 22.82 -13.77 5.40
C LEU A 104 22.04 -13.76 4.07
N ASN A 105 22.31 -14.72 3.18
CA ASN A 105 21.58 -14.81 1.92
C ASN A 105 20.10 -15.19 2.14
N SER A 106 19.81 -16.04 3.14
CA SER A 106 18.44 -16.37 3.52
C SER A 106 17.70 -15.16 4.12
N ASP A 107 18.36 -14.40 4.98
CA ASP A 107 17.79 -13.19 5.58
C ASP A 107 17.51 -12.13 4.51
N LEU A 108 18.42 -11.96 3.55
CA LEU A 108 18.23 -11.03 2.42
C LEU A 108 17.02 -11.42 1.57
N ASN A 109 16.87 -12.70 1.21
CA ASN A 109 15.69 -13.16 0.47
C ASN A 109 14.39 -12.89 1.24
N THR A 110 14.39 -13.09 2.55
CA THR A 110 13.22 -12.81 3.40
C THR A 110 12.86 -11.32 3.38
N ILE A 111 13.86 -10.44 3.48
CA ILE A 111 13.66 -8.98 3.41
C ILE A 111 13.13 -8.56 2.03
N GLU A 112 13.62 -9.17 0.95
CA GLU A 112 13.13 -8.91 -0.41
C GLU A 112 11.65 -9.27 -0.55
N ASP A 113 11.23 -10.43 0.00
CA ASP A 113 9.84 -10.87 0.01
C ASP A 113 8.94 -9.93 0.84
N GLU A 114 9.38 -9.53 2.03
CA GLU A 114 8.65 -8.57 2.88
C GLU A 114 8.49 -7.20 2.19
N LEU A 115 9.53 -6.72 1.51
CA LEU A 115 9.49 -5.47 0.77
C LEU A 115 8.53 -5.54 -0.43
N ALA A 116 8.50 -6.68 -1.13
CA ALA A 116 7.55 -6.90 -2.21
C ALA A 116 6.09 -6.93 -1.71
N GLN A 117 5.85 -7.53 -0.55
CA GLN A 117 4.53 -7.52 0.08
C GLN A 117 4.13 -6.11 0.51
N LEU A 118 5.02 -5.37 1.18
CA LEU A 118 4.76 -3.99 1.59
C LEU A 118 4.41 -3.08 0.41
N LYS A 119 5.10 -3.26 -0.72
CA LYS A 119 4.78 -2.53 -1.96
C LYS A 119 3.38 -2.85 -2.49
N THR A 120 2.98 -4.11 -2.40
CA THR A 120 1.63 -4.54 -2.79
C THR A 120 0.58 -3.90 -1.89
N ASP A 121 0.79 -3.93 -0.57
CA ASP A 121 -0.12 -3.35 0.41
C ASP A 121 -0.27 -1.83 0.23
N LEU A 122 0.84 -1.13 -0.06
CA LEU A 122 0.83 0.31 -0.32
C LEU A 122 0.02 0.66 -1.58
N ASN A 123 0.17 -0.11 -2.67
CA ASN A 123 -0.63 0.09 -3.87
C ASN A 123 -2.13 -0.16 -3.61
N SER A 124 -2.48 -1.16 -2.81
CA SER A 124 -3.87 -1.42 -2.41
C SER A 124 -4.45 -0.31 -1.55
N LEU A 125 -3.64 0.27 -0.65
CA LEU A 125 -4.03 1.41 0.16
C LEU A 125 -4.26 2.67 -0.70
N GLU A 126 -3.39 2.93 -1.69
CA GLU A 126 -3.54 4.03 -2.64
C GLU A 126 -4.85 3.91 -3.44
N GLY A 127 -5.17 2.71 -3.93
CA GLY A 127 -6.45 2.45 -4.59
C GLY A 127 -7.65 2.71 -3.69
N SER A 128 -7.62 2.19 -2.47
CA SER A 128 -8.70 2.39 -1.48
C SER A 128 -8.89 3.87 -1.13
N TRP A 129 -7.80 4.63 -1.03
CA TRP A 129 -7.84 6.07 -0.76
C TRP A 129 -8.44 6.86 -1.93
N SER A 130 -8.13 6.46 -3.17
CA SER A 130 -8.74 7.05 -4.37
C SER A 130 -10.25 6.83 -4.38
N ASP A 131 -10.71 5.61 -4.11
CA ASP A 131 -12.14 5.27 -4.05
C ASP A 131 -12.87 6.05 -2.95
N MET A 132 -12.23 6.22 -1.79
CA MET A 132 -12.78 7.03 -0.70
C MET A 132 -12.90 8.50 -1.08
N THR A 133 -11.91 9.05 -1.80
CA THR A 133 -11.94 10.44 -2.27
C THR A 133 -13.08 10.65 -3.27
N GLN A 134 -13.28 9.71 -4.20
CA GLN A 134 -14.40 9.77 -5.15
C GLN A 134 -15.75 9.71 -4.43
N SER A 135 -15.90 8.79 -3.48
CA SER A 135 -17.13 8.65 -2.69
C SER A 135 -17.49 9.94 -1.93
N PHE A 136 -16.48 10.67 -1.44
CA PHE A 136 -16.70 11.96 -0.77
C PHE A 136 -17.18 13.04 -1.74
N SER A 137 -16.63 13.09 -2.96
CA SER A 137 -17.07 14.02 -4.00
C SER A 137 -18.51 13.75 -4.45
N ASP A 138 -18.89 12.47 -4.57
CA ASP A 138 -20.26 12.07 -4.91
C ASP A 138 -21.23 12.49 -3.80
N LEU A 139 -20.84 12.34 -2.52
CA LEU A 139 -21.63 12.77 -1.37
C LEU A 139 -21.84 14.29 -1.33
N GLU A 140 -20.80 15.07 -1.62
CA GLU A 140 -20.89 16.54 -1.72
C GLU A 140 -21.89 16.97 -2.82
N THR A 141 -21.85 16.30 -3.97
CA THR A 141 -22.79 16.54 -5.07
C THR A 141 -24.23 16.22 -4.65
N ALA A 142 -24.45 15.07 -4.01
CA ALA A 142 -25.77 14.67 -3.52
C ALA A 142 -26.30 15.65 -2.45
N TYR A 143 -25.44 16.09 -1.53
CA TYR A 143 -25.79 17.09 -0.52
C TYR A 143 -26.26 18.41 -1.16
N ASN A 144 -25.52 18.92 -2.14
CA ASN A 144 -25.89 20.15 -2.84
C ASN A 144 -27.22 20.00 -3.59
N SER A 145 -27.49 18.84 -4.19
CA SER A 145 -28.78 18.56 -4.83
C SER A 145 -29.94 18.63 -3.84
N VAL A 146 -29.79 17.97 -2.68
CA VAL A 146 -30.82 17.99 -1.61
C VAL A 146 -31.02 19.39 -1.06
N ASN A 147 -29.95 20.17 -0.89
CA ASN A 147 -30.06 21.55 -0.42
C ASN A 147 -30.88 22.41 -1.41
N ASN A 148 -30.62 22.29 -2.71
CA ASN A 148 -31.36 23.02 -3.73
C ASN A 148 -32.85 22.60 -3.75
N GLU A 149 -33.13 21.29 -3.69
CA GLU A 149 -34.51 20.79 -3.58
C GLU A 149 -35.22 21.32 -2.33
N LEU A 150 -34.51 21.43 -1.21
CA LEU A 150 -35.08 21.99 0.02
C LEU A 150 -35.39 23.48 -0.12
N GLU A 151 -34.53 24.26 -0.76
CA GLU A 151 -34.78 25.68 -1.05
C GLU A 151 -35.99 25.87 -1.99
N GLU A 152 -36.14 25.02 -3.00
CA GLU A 152 -37.32 25.00 -3.89
C GLU A 152 -38.61 24.67 -3.12
N ILE A 153 -38.58 23.63 -2.28
CA ILE A 153 -39.73 23.25 -1.44
C ILE A 153 -40.09 24.38 -0.47
N GLN A 154 -39.10 25.03 0.16
CA GLN A 154 -39.36 26.17 1.04
C GLN A 154 -40.06 27.32 0.31
N THR A 155 -39.65 27.58 -0.94
CA THR A 155 -40.30 28.60 -1.79
C THR A 155 -41.76 28.24 -2.09
N LEU A 156 -42.02 26.99 -2.48
CA LEU A 156 -43.39 26.51 -2.76
C LEU A 156 -44.30 26.55 -1.52
N VAL A 157 -43.77 26.20 -0.35
CA VAL A 157 -44.52 26.24 0.91
C VAL A 157 -44.89 27.68 1.26
N ARG A 158 -43.94 28.62 1.13
CA ARG A 158 -44.18 30.05 1.38
C ARG A 158 -45.21 30.64 0.42
N GLU A 159 -45.14 30.28 -0.85
CA GLU A 159 -46.14 30.66 -1.85
C GLU A 159 -47.54 30.13 -1.46
N ASN A 160 -47.63 28.86 -1.04
CA ASN A 160 -48.89 28.25 -0.61
C ASN A 160 -49.47 28.90 0.66
N ASP A 161 -48.61 29.30 1.60
CA ASP A 161 -49.04 30.05 2.78
C ASP A 161 -49.67 31.39 2.39
N GLY A 162 -49.12 32.08 1.39
CA GLY A 162 -49.69 33.33 0.87
C GLY A 162 -51.08 33.14 0.29
N VAL A 163 -51.25 32.08 -0.51
CA VAL A 163 -52.54 31.65 -1.05
C VAL A 163 -53.54 31.40 0.09
N ARG A 164 -53.15 30.59 1.07
CA ARG A 164 -54.00 30.22 2.21
C ARG A 164 -54.43 31.43 3.04
N LEU A 165 -53.52 32.37 3.30
CA LEU A 165 -53.80 33.61 4.03
C LEU A 165 -54.79 34.49 3.27
N LEU A 166 -54.60 34.68 1.97
CA LEU A 166 -55.53 35.46 1.16
C LEU A 166 -56.91 34.79 1.07
N THR A 167 -56.97 33.47 0.85
CA THR A 167 -58.26 32.74 0.86
C THR A 167 -58.98 32.90 2.20
N ALA A 168 -58.26 32.80 3.33
CA ALA A 168 -58.85 33.00 4.65
C ALA A 168 -59.40 34.42 4.84
N HIS A 169 -58.71 35.44 4.30
CA HIS A 169 -59.18 36.81 4.34
C HIS A 169 -60.41 37.03 3.45
N LEU A 170 -60.42 36.46 2.24
CA LEU A 170 -61.53 36.58 1.29
C LEU A 170 -62.79 35.81 1.72
N ALA A 171 -62.67 34.86 2.65
CA ALA A 171 -63.81 34.19 3.27
C ALA A 171 -64.61 35.11 4.22
N ASN A 172 -64.01 36.21 4.67
CA ASN A 172 -64.68 37.25 5.46
C ASN A 172 -64.01 38.61 5.19
N PRO A 173 -64.26 39.18 4.00
CA PRO A 173 -63.57 40.39 3.55
C PRO A 173 -63.93 41.61 4.41
N SER A 174 -63.13 42.67 4.31
CA SER A 174 -63.50 43.94 4.95
C SER A 174 -64.73 44.56 4.27
N SER A 175 -65.52 45.31 5.04
CA SER A 175 -66.68 46.03 4.50
C SER A 175 -66.30 47.00 3.36
N ASP A 176 -65.09 47.56 3.39
CA ASP A 176 -64.59 48.44 2.34
C ASP A 176 -64.33 47.66 1.04
N PHE A 177 -63.80 46.44 1.15
CA PHE A 177 -63.57 45.59 -0.01
C PHE A 177 -64.88 45.06 -0.61
N GLU A 178 -65.83 44.66 0.23
CA GLU A 178 -67.20 44.31 -0.23
C GLU A 178 -67.85 45.46 -0.99
N GLN A 179 -67.65 46.69 -0.51
CA GLN A 179 -68.19 47.87 -1.19
C GLN A 179 -67.53 48.05 -2.56
N SER A 180 -66.22 47.86 -2.69
CA SER A 180 -65.54 47.89 -3.99
C SER A 180 -66.12 46.85 -4.94
N ILE A 181 -66.32 45.60 -4.49
CA ILE A 181 -66.94 44.56 -5.31
C ILE A 181 -68.36 44.96 -5.72
N ALA A 182 -69.15 45.51 -4.81
CA ALA A 182 -70.53 45.92 -5.11
C ALA A 182 -70.59 47.08 -6.12
N GLU A 183 -69.61 47.98 -6.10
CA GLU A 183 -69.45 49.05 -7.09
C GLU A 183 -69.07 48.49 -8.46
N ASP A 184 -68.11 47.56 -8.53
CA ASP A 184 -67.73 46.92 -9.79
C ASP A 184 -68.90 46.08 -10.37
N VAL A 185 -69.63 45.33 -9.53
CA VAL A 185 -70.81 44.56 -9.95
C VAL A 185 -71.92 45.49 -10.44
N PHE A 186 -72.09 46.66 -9.81
CA PHE A 186 -73.05 47.65 -10.29
C PHE A 186 -72.71 48.11 -11.71
N ASP A 187 -71.43 48.43 -11.97
CA ASP A 187 -70.97 48.90 -13.28
C ASP A 187 -71.15 47.82 -14.36
N VAL A 188 -70.89 46.55 -14.05
CA VAL A 188 -71.16 45.44 -14.99
C VAL A 188 -72.65 45.27 -15.25
N LEU A 189 -73.48 45.26 -14.21
CA LEU A 189 -74.92 45.03 -14.36
C LEU A 189 -75.65 46.19 -15.04
N ILE A 190 -75.22 47.44 -14.83
CA ILE A 190 -75.85 48.59 -15.50
C ILE A 190 -75.58 48.58 -17.00
N GLU A 191 -74.43 48.08 -17.42
CA GLU A 191 -74.04 48.00 -18.83
C GLU A 191 -74.64 46.77 -19.53
N GLU A 192 -74.71 45.63 -18.85
CA GLU A 192 -75.02 44.35 -19.50
C GLU A 192 -76.45 43.82 -19.20
N GLU A 193 -77.11 44.29 -18.14
CA GLU A 193 -78.42 43.78 -17.71
C GLU A 193 -79.53 44.86 -17.76
N GLN A 194 -80.26 44.94 -18.89
CA GLN A 194 -81.33 45.93 -19.11
C GLN A 194 -82.37 46.01 -17.97
N LYS A 195 -82.76 44.86 -17.39
CA LYS A 195 -83.73 44.82 -16.28
C LYS A 195 -83.18 45.49 -15.02
N PHE A 196 -81.88 45.38 -14.80
CA PHE A 196 -81.21 46.05 -13.69
C PHE A 196 -81.19 47.56 -13.94
N GLU A 197 -80.83 48.00 -15.15
CA GLU A 197 -80.85 49.42 -15.54
C GLU A 197 -82.23 50.08 -15.36
N GLU A 198 -83.28 49.43 -15.87
CA GLU A 198 -84.67 49.90 -15.71
C GLU A 198 -85.05 50.03 -14.23
N TRP A 199 -84.61 49.10 -13.39
CA TRP A 199 -84.84 49.13 -11.96
C TRP A 199 -84.06 50.25 -11.26
N VAL A 200 -82.78 50.44 -11.60
CA VAL A 200 -81.94 51.52 -11.04
C VAL A 200 -82.52 52.89 -11.37
N ASN A 201 -83.04 53.10 -12.59
CA ASN A 201 -83.70 54.34 -12.99
C ASN A 201 -84.95 54.68 -12.14
N LEU A 202 -85.61 53.68 -11.56
CA LEU A 202 -86.78 53.86 -10.71
C LEU A 202 -86.43 54.09 -9.23
N TYR A 203 -85.40 53.41 -8.72
CA TYR A 203 -85.11 53.37 -7.28
C TYR A 203 -83.81 54.08 -6.86
N GLY A 204 -83.00 54.49 -7.83
CA GLY A 204 -81.76 55.26 -7.66
C GLY A 204 -80.51 54.39 -7.47
N GLU A 205 -79.38 54.90 -7.97
CA GLU A 205 -78.06 54.27 -7.92
C GLU A 205 -77.61 53.94 -6.49
N ASN A 206 -77.71 54.88 -5.55
CA ASN A 206 -77.28 54.65 -4.17
C ASN A 206 -78.05 53.50 -3.52
N THR A 207 -79.35 53.39 -3.80
CA THR A 207 -80.18 52.28 -3.30
C THR A 207 -79.70 50.95 -3.88
N ALA A 208 -79.37 50.92 -5.18
CA ALA A 208 -78.85 49.73 -5.86
C ALA A 208 -77.53 49.27 -5.25
N LYS A 209 -76.56 50.18 -5.10
CA LYS A 209 -75.23 49.88 -4.54
C LYS A 209 -75.30 49.35 -3.10
N ILE A 210 -76.17 49.93 -2.27
CA ILE A 210 -76.40 49.43 -0.89
C ILE A 210 -76.94 48.01 -0.88
N LEU A 211 -77.92 47.70 -1.74
CA LEU A 211 -78.52 46.37 -1.79
C LEU A 211 -77.56 45.35 -2.43
N LEU A 212 -76.78 45.74 -3.43
CA LEU A 212 -75.71 44.90 -3.98
C LEU A 212 -74.69 44.53 -2.92
N LYS A 213 -74.24 45.49 -2.11
CA LYS A 213 -73.32 45.21 -0.99
C LYS A 213 -73.87 44.16 -0.03
N GLN A 214 -75.18 44.18 0.26
CA GLN A 214 -75.81 43.17 1.12
C GLN A 214 -75.80 41.77 0.51
N GLU A 215 -76.03 41.66 -0.81
CA GLU A 215 -75.94 40.38 -1.50
C GLU A 215 -74.48 39.88 -1.55
N ILE A 216 -73.51 40.78 -1.77
CA ILE A 216 -72.07 40.45 -1.73
C ILE A 216 -71.65 39.95 -0.35
N ASP A 217 -71.99 40.65 0.73
CA ASP A 217 -71.74 40.23 2.12
C ASP A 217 -72.34 38.82 2.38
N ALA A 218 -73.58 38.59 1.93
CA ALA A 218 -74.24 37.30 2.11
C ALA A 218 -73.55 36.13 1.38
N MET A 219 -72.88 36.39 0.26
CA MET A 219 -72.25 35.34 -0.56
C MET A 219 -70.74 35.22 -0.41
N ALA A 220 -70.04 36.27 0.05
CA ALA A 220 -68.58 36.37 0.07
C ALA A 220 -67.92 35.15 0.74
N GLY A 221 -68.43 34.73 1.91
CA GLY A 221 -67.88 33.58 2.64
C GLY A 221 -68.13 32.21 2.02
N SER A 222 -68.96 32.14 0.97
CA SER A 222 -69.24 30.90 0.23
C SER A 222 -68.50 30.79 -1.11
N LEU A 223 -67.78 31.86 -1.51
CA LEU A 223 -67.02 31.88 -2.75
C LEU A 223 -65.83 30.92 -2.70
N VAL A 224 -65.57 30.26 -3.82
CA VAL A 224 -64.44 29.35 -4.00
C VAL A 224 -63.36 30.07 -4.80
N TRP A 225 -62.28 30.42 -4.12
CA TRP A 225 -61.15 31.12 -4.70
C TRP A 225 -60.08 30.15 -5.22
N ASN A 226 -59.73 30.28 -6.49
CA ASN A 226 -58.68 29.49 -7.14
C ASN A 226 -57.46 30.39 -7.43
N PRO A 227 -56.24 30.00 -7.02
CA PRO A 227 -55.04 30.77 -7.34
C PRO A 227 -54.72 30.67 -8.84
N THR A 228 -54.40 31.80 -9.47
CA THR A 228 -54.08 31.87 -10.91
C THR A 228 -52.65 32.29 -11.18
N ALA A 229 -52.07 33.12 -10.31
CA ALA A 229 -50.67 33.52 -10.39
C ALA A 229 -50.17 34.00 -9.03
N ASN A 230 -48.99 33.54 -8.64
CA ASN A 230 -48.30 34.02 -7.45
C ASN A 230 -46.88 34.46 -7.82
N THR A 231 -46.40 35.54 -7.22
CA THR A 231 -45.07 36.07 -7.52
C THR A 231 -44.44 36.59 -6.23
N GLU A 232 -43.21 36.16 -5.95
CA GLU A 232 -42.44 36.72 -4.84
C GLU A 232 -42.12 38.21 -5.15
N VAL A 233 -42.50 39.09 -4.23
CA VAL A 233 -42.28 40.55 -4.36
C VAL A 233 -41.40 41.10 -3.24
N GLY A 234 -41.03 40.27 -2.27
CA GLY A 234 -40.12 40.56 -1.17
C GLY A 234 -39.81 39.30 -0.38
N LYS A 235 -38.83 39.39 0.54
CA LYS A 235 -38.26 38.25 1.29
C LYS A 235 -39.30 37.33 1.92
N ASP A 236 -40.40 37.89 2.41
CA ASP A 236 -41.50 37.17 3.03
C ASP A 236 -42.85 37.75 2.54
N SER A 237 -42.88 38.20 1.28
CA SER A 237 -44.07 38.83 0.69
C SER A 237 -44.34 38.29 -0.71
N TYR A 238 -45.57 37.82 -0.92
CA TYR A 238 -46.04 37.29 -2.19
C TYR A 238 -47.20 38.12 -2.71
N GLN A 239 -47.14 38.45 -3.99
CA GLN A 239 -48.29 38.94 -4.71
C GLN A 239 -49.09 37.75 -5.20
N VAL A 240 -50.31 37.62 -4.70
CA VAL A 240 -51.21 36.48 -4.93
C VAL A 240 -52.39 36.96 -5.77
N LYS A 241 -52.66 36.25 -6.86
CA LYS A 241 -53.82 36.46 -7.73
C LYS A 241 -54.74 35.26 -7.61
N MET A 242 -56.01 35.54 -7.36
CA MET A 242 -57.08 34.55 -7.21
C MET A 242 -58.20 34.87 -8.18
N GLU A 243 -58.96 33.85 -8.56
CA GLU A 243 -60.21 34.00 -9.30
C GLU A 243 -61.34 33.23 -8.64
N THR A 244 -62.57 33.69 -8.87
CA THR A 244 -63.78 32.99 -8.46
C THR A 244 -64.83 33.12 -9.55
N TYR A 245 -65.70 32.12 -9.61
CA TYR A 245 -66.88 32.12 -10.47
C TYR A 245 -68.11 32.02 -9.57
N PHE A 246 -69.12 32.84 -9.83
CA PHE A 246 -70.31 32.86 -9.00
C PHE A 246 -71.57 33.25 -9.76
N THR A 247 -72.71 32.89 -9.16
CA THR A 247 -74.01 33.37 -9.59
C THR A 247 -74.42 34.56 -8.74
N MET A 248 -74.79 35.67 -9.38
CA MET A 248 -75.33 36.85 -8.74
C MET A 248 -76.86 36.85 -8.84
N GLU A 249 -77.55 36.85 -7.70
CA GLU A 249 -79.01 36.98 -7.64
C GLU A 249 -79.40 38.32 -7.03
N PHE A 250 -79.80 39.28 -7.86
CA PHE A 250 -80.33 40.54 -7.38
C PHE A 250 -81.86 40.52 -7.34
N ARG A 251 -82.40 40.05 -6.22
CA ARG A 251 -83.84 39.88 -5.98
C ARG A 251 -84.69 41.14 -6.18
N PRO A 252 -84.24 42.36 -5.78
CA PRO A 252 -85.04 43.57 -5.95
C PRO A 252 -85.42 43.85 -7.42
N ALA A 253 -84.51 43.59 -8.37
CA ALA A 253 -84.76 43.73 -9.81
C ALA A 253 -85.17 42.41 -10.50
N LYS A 254 -85.19 41.29 -9.77
CA LYS A 254 -85.40 39.93 -10.31
C LYS A 254 -84.40 39.59 -11.42
N VAL A 255 -83.14 39.95 -11.19
CA VAL A 255 -82.01 39.67 -12.09
C VAL A 255 -81.20 38.52 -11.52
N THR A 256 -80.80 37.59 -12.38
CA THR A 256 -79.94 36.45 -12.03
C THR A 256 -78.89 36.31 -13.12
N VAL A 257 -77.61 36.43 -12.74
CA VAL A 257 -76.46 36.28 -13.64
C VAL A 257 -75.66 35.08 -13.19
N ASN A 258 -75.58 34.03 -14.01
CA ASN A 258 -75.04 32.72 -13.59
C ASN A 258 -73.51 32.60 -13.67
N ASN A 259 -72.86 33.42 -14.49
CA ASN A 259 -71.45 33.28 -14.86
C ASN A 259 -70.65 34.56 -14.60
N MET A 260 -70.74 35.10 -13.39
CA MET A 260 -69.84 36.18 -13.00
C MET A 260 -68.44 35.60 -12.79
N HIS A 261 -67.44 36.17 -13.45
CA HIS A 261 -66.02 35.89 -13.20
C HIS A 261 -65.39 37.10 -12.53
N MET A 262 -64.68 36.86 -11.44
CA MET A 262 -63.96 37.89 -10.71
C MET A 262 -62.53 37.44 -10.46
N GLU A 263 -61.59 38.32 -10.76
CA GLU A 263 -60.20 38.18 -10.36
C GLU A 263 -59.84 39.22 -9.31
N VAL A 264 -59.10 38.78 -8.29
CA VAL A 264 -58.58 39.65 -7.25
C VAL A 264 -57.09 39.47 -7.09
N LYS A 265 -56.44 40.52 -6.60
CA LYS A 265 -55.01 40.53 -6.40
C LYS A 265 -54.67 41.26 -5.11
N ALA A 266 -53.72 40.72 -4.35
CA ALA A 266 -53.18 41.37 -3.16
C ALA A 266 -51.72 41.00 -2.94
N THR A 267 -51.00 41.83 -2.18
CA THR A 267 -49.71 41.46 -1.61
C THR A 267 -49.92 40.95 -0.19
N VAL A 268 -49.47 39.72 0.07
CA VAL A 268 -49.56 39.03 1.34
C VAL A 268 -48.18 38.94 1.96
N ASP A 269 -48.05 39.44 3.19
CA ASP A 269 -46.88 39.23 4.03
C ASP A 269 -47.07 37.93 4.83
N ILE A 270 -46.18 36.95 4.62
CA ILE A 270 -46.33 35.59 5.14
C ILE A 270 -46.06 35.53 6.65
N ASP A 271 -45.15 36.36 7.15
CA ASP A 271 -44.76 36.36 8.55
C ASP A 271 -45.81 37.03 9.44
N THR A 272 -46.38 38.15 8.98
CA THR A 272 -47.36 38.93 9.74
C THR A 272 -48.80 38.57 9.41
N GLY A 273 -49.04 37.93 8.26
CA GLY A 273 -50.38 37.70 7.72
C GLY A 273 -51.06 38.96 7.17
N ALA A 274 -50.33 40.06 7.03
CA ALA A 274 -50.89 41.32 6.55
C ALA A 274 -51.24 41.22 5.06
N ILE A 275 -52.41 41.73 4.69
CA ILE A 275 -52.87 41.82 3.30
C ILE A 275 -52.90 43.29 2.88
N ASN A 276 -52.15 43.62 1.84
CA ASN A 276 -51.97 44.97 1.35
C ASN A 276 -52.35 45.07 -0.13
N GLY A 277 -52.96 46.19 -0.52
CA GLY A 277 -53.31 46.45 -1.92
C GLY A 277 -54.29 45.43 -2.49
N LEU A 278 -55.19 44.90 -1.66
CA LEU A 278 -56.27 44.03 -2.11
C LEU A 278 -57.20 44.82 -3.04
N GLN A 279 -57.38 44.32 -4.25
CA GLN A 279 -58.23 44.94 -5.27
C GLN A 279 -58.82 43.90 -6.22
N VAL A 280 -60.00 44.20 -6.76
CA VAL A 280 -60.57 43.51 -7.93
C VAL A 280 -59.78 43.96 -9.15
N THR A 281 -59.29 43.01 -9.95
CA THR A 281 -58.53 43.29 -11.17
C THR A 281 -59.33 43.05 -12.44
N LEU A 282 -60.37 42.21 -12.35
CA LEU A 282 -61.30 41.92 -13.43
C LEU A 282 -62.64 41.52 -12.83
N LEU A 283 -63.73 41.99 -13.44
CA LEU A 283 -65.07 41.51 -13.20
C LEU A 283 -65.87 41.56 -14.50
N GLU A 284 -66.42 40.43 -14.93
CA GLU A 284 -67.18 40.32 -16.19
C GLU A 284 -68.25 39.22 -16.13
N ILE A 285 -69.21 39.27 -17.06
CA ILE A 285 -70.17 38.19 -17.32
C ILE A 285 -69.64 37.33 -18.48
N ILE A 286 -69.59 36.00 -18.29
CA ILE A 286 -69.09 35.04 -19.29
C ILE A 286 -70.20 34.23 -19.96
#